data_AF-A0A450XVA9-F1
#
_entry.id   AF-A0A450XVA9-F1
#
_cell.length_a   1.000
_cell.length_b   1.000
_cell.length_c   1.000
_cell.angle_alpha   90.00
_cell.angle_beta   90.00
_cell.angle_gamma   90.00
#
_symmetry.space_group_name_H-M   'P 1'
#
loop_
_entity.id
_entity.type
_entity.pdbx_description
1 polymer ?
#
loop_
_entity_poly.entity_id
_entity_poly.type
_entity_poly.pdbx_seq_one_letter_code
_entity_poly.pdbx_strand_id
1 'polypeptide(L)'
;MPKTISLDSIEPLQKQLDIHPIYAAVQNFTDLRIFMSHHIFPVWDFMSLLKFLQRELAPARAPWSPVGSGTVRRFINDIVLEEESDKALSGPGEDDSYASHFELYAQAIEEIGGSAETAREFSRLASEKGFKDTLATFGDQVPPPAAVFMQKTFSFIDTNKPHVVAAAFALGREHIIPSMFRALLAKMNIGKEQAPVFHYYLERHIHLDEDHHGPLSMLMLNELCGGDDQRIAEAEEGAKSAIRARIIFWDGVLKAIR
;
A
#
# COMPACT_ATOMS: atom_id res chain seq x y z
N MET A 1 5.56 -10.68 -30.27
CA MET A 1 5.45 -9.82 -29.07
C MET A 1 6.09 -10.59 -27.92
N PRO A 2 6.88 -9.95 -27.04
CA PRO A 2 7.40 -10.63 -25.85
C PRO A 2 6.23 -11.12 -24.99
N LYS A 3 6.42 -12.24 -24.29
CA LYS A 3 5.42 -12.80 -23.39
C LYS A 3 5.18 -11.83 -22.23
N THR A 4 3.91 -11.57 -21.92
CA THR A 4 3.50 -10.68 -20.82
C THR A 4 2.83 -11.50 -19.72
N ILE A 5 2.80 -10.94 -18.51
CA ILE A 5 2.06 -11.53 -17.40
C ILE A 5 0.55 -11.52 -17.71
N SER A 6 -0.16 -12.60 -17.36
CA SER A 6 -1.62 -12.66 -17.45
C SER A 6 -2.26 -12.40 -16.08
N LEU A 7 -3.40 -11.70 -16.08
CA LEU A 7 -4.19 -11.44 -14.87
C LEU A 7 -5.23 -12.53 -14.59
N ASP A 8 -5.47 -13.47 -15.51
CA ASP A 8 -6.54 -14.46 -15.40
C ASP A 8 -6.42 -15.29 -14.11
N SER A 9 -5.18 -15.57 -13.70
CA SER A 9 -4.91 -16.41 -12.53
C SER A 9 -5.10 -15.70 -11.18
N ILE A 10 -5.27 -14.38 -11.18
CA ILE A 10 -5.54 -13.58 -9.97
C ILE A 10 -6.97 -13.04 -9.89
N GLU A 11 -7.71 -13.03 -11.02
CA GLU A 11 -9.07 -12.50 -11.10
C GLU A 11 -10.03 -13.05 -10.01
N PRO A 12 -10.03 -14.36 -9.67
CA PRO A 12 -10.89 -14.87 -8.59
C PRO A 12 -10.57 -14.25 -7.22
N LEU A 13 -9.29 -14.00 -6.93
CA LEU A 13 -8.85 -13.41 -5.68
C LEU A 13 -9.16 -11.90 -5.63
N GLN A 14 -9.05 -11.20 -6.76
CA GLN A 14 -9.45 -9.80 -6.87
C GLN A 14 -10.95 -9.64 -6.60
N LYS A 15 -11.79 -10.47 -7.23
CA LYS A 15 -13.24 -10.47 -6.97
C LYS A 15 -13.57 -10.70 -5.50
N GLN A 16 -12.85 -11.61 -4.83
CA GLN A 16 -13.02 -11.85 -3.40
C GLN A 16 -12.71 -10.60 -2.56
N LEU A 17 -11.67 -9.84 -2.92
CA LEU A 17 -11.34 -8.59 -2.26
C LEU A 17 -12.36 -7.49 -2.52
N ASP A 18 -12.87 -7.34 -3.75
CA ASP A 18 -13.83 -6.29 -4.09
C ASP A 18 -15.14 -6.40 -3.30
N ILE A 19 -15.56 -7.63 -2.98
CA ILE A 19 -16.78 -7.90 -2.22
C ILE A 19 -16.51 -8.20 -0.74
N HIS A 20 -15.30 -7.96 -0.24
CA HIS A 20 -14.92 -8.35 1.11
C HIS A 20 -15.85 -7.72 2.17
N PRO A 21 -16.33 -8.50 3.17
CA PRO A 21 -17.29 -8.01 4.17
C PRO A 21 -16.76 -6.91 5.10
N ILE A 22 -15.44 -6.69 5.13
CA ILE A 22 -14.80 -5.63 5.94
C ILE A 22 -15.37 -4.23 5.64
N TYR A 23 -15.66 -3.93 4.38
CA TYR A 23 -16.13 -2.61 3.96
C TYR A 23 -17.49 -2.24 4.55
N ALA A 24 -18.35 -3.24 4.79
CA ALA A 24 -19.64 -3.05 5.44
C ALA A 24 -19.56 -3.16 6.96
N ALA A 25 -18.43 -3.58 7.53
CA ALA A 25 -18.28 -3.73 8.98
C ALA A 25 -17.97 -2.40 9.70
N VAL A 26 -17.47 -1.40 8.98
CA VAL A 26 -17.12 -0.09 9.54
C VAL A 26 -18.36 0.80 9.61
N GLN A 27 -19.05 0.81 10.75
CA GLN A 27 -20.33 1.49 10.92
C GLN A 27 -20.31 2.66 11.91
N ASN A 28 -19.30 2.73 12.77
CA ASN A 28 -19.11 3.81 13.73
C ASN A 28 -17.61 4.10 14.00
N PHE A 29 -17.31 5.14 14.78
CA PHE A 29 -15.92 5.52 15.07
C PHE A 29 -15.11 4.46 15.81
N THR A 30 -15.72 3.59 16.61
CA THR A 30 -15.01 2.47 17.24
C THR A 30 -14.51 1.51 16.17
N ASP A 31 -15.39 1.11 15.25
CA ASP A 31 -15.04 0.22 14.13
C ASP A 31 -13.97 0.85 13.24
N LEU A 32 -14.10 2.15 12.96
CA LEU A 32 -13.14 2.88 12.12
C LEU A 32 -11.76 2.97 12.78
N ARG A 33 -11.68 3.27 14.09
CA ARG A 33 -10.40 3.25 14.82
C ARG A 33 -9.75 1.87 14.79
N ILE A 34 -10.53 0.80 14.94
CA ILE A 34 -10.02 -0.57 14.84
C ILE A 34 -9.50 -0.82 13.42
N PHE A 35 -10.29 -0.50 12.39
CA PHE A 35 -9.88 -0.63 10.99
C PHE A 35 -8.55 0.11 10.71
N MET A 36 -8.47 1.39 11.08
CA MET A 36 -7.32 2.23 10.76
C MET A 36 -6.09 1.88 11.59
N SER A 37 -6.24 1.54 12.88
CA SER A 37 -5.11 1.09 13.72
C SER A 37 -4.47 -0.21 13.23
N HIS A 38 -5.22 -1.06 12.52
CA HIS A 38 -4.65 -2.20 11.81
C HIS A 38 -4.05 -1.80 10.46
N HIS A 39 -4.73 -0.93 9.70
CA HIS A 39 -4.37 -0.60 8.31
C HIS A 39 -3.18 0.37 8.18
N ILE A 40 -2.87 1.18 9.19
CA ILE A 40 -1.72 2.09 9.15
C ILE A 40 -0.38 1.38 8.93
N PHE A 41 -0.26 0.12 9.34
CA PHE A 41 0.93 -0.71 9.11
C PHE A 41 1.07 -1.11 7.62
N PRO A 42 0.02 -1.62 6.94
CA PRO A 42 -0.04 -1.74 5.49
C PRO A 42 0.22 -0.48 4.66
N VAL A 43 -0.07 0.72 5.22
CA VAL A 43 0.27 2.01 4.62
C VAL A 43 1.78 2.24 4.73
N TRP A 44 2.36 1.97 5.90
CA TRP A 44 3.80 2.08 6.12
C TRP A 44 4.64 1.08 5.31
N ASP A 45 4.29 -0.21 5.29
CA ASP A 45 5.10 -1.22 4.59
C ASP A 45 4.97 -1.13 3.06
N PHE A 46 3.93 -0.46 2.53
CA PHE A 46 3.83 -0.11 1.11
C PHE A 46 5.03 0.73 0.66
N MET A 47 5.42 1.72 1.48
CA MET A 47 6.63 2.51 1.24
C MET A 47 7.89 1.66 1.12
N SER A 48 7.96 0.52 1.82
CA SER A 48 9.12 -0.38 1.72
C SER A 48 9.18 -1.11 0.36
N LEU A 49 8.03 -1.50 -0.22
CA LEU A 49 7.97 -2.01 -1.60
C LEU A 49 8.35 -0.92 -2.61
N LEU A 50 7.78 0.28 -2.44
CA LEU A 50 8.04 1.43 -3.30
C LEU A 50 9.54 1.80 -3.30
N LYS A 51 10.17 1.87 -2.12
CA LYS A 51 11.59 2.21 -1.99
C LYS A 51 12.51 1.15 -2.56
N PHE A 52 12.15 -0.13 -2.41
CA PHE A 52 12.86 -1.20 -3.12
C PHE A 52 12.81 -0.97 -4.63
N LEU A 53 11.63 -0.72 -5.20
CA LEU A 53 11.47 -0.52 -6.63
C LEU A 53 12.15 0.77 -7.12
N GLN A 54 12.06 1.87 -6.36
CA GLN A 54 12.77 3.11 -6.67
C GLN A 54 14.28 2.90 -6.70
N ARG A 55 14.85 2.10 -5.78
CA ARG A 55 16.27 1.76 -5.82
C ARG A 55 16.69 1.06 -7.12
N GLU A 56 15.85 0.17 -7.64
CA GLU A 56 16.15 -0.57 -8.87
C GLU A 56 15.91 0.25 -10.14
N LEU A 57 14.84 1.05 -10.14
CA LEU A 57 14.32 1.72 -11.34
C LEU A 57 14.79 3.17 -11.45
N ALA A 58 14.93 3.89 -10.35
CA ALA A 58 15.30 5.31 -10.29
C ALA A 58 16.25 5.60 -9.10
N PRO A 59 17.45 4.99 -9.04
CA PRO A 59 18.31 5.06 -7.87
C PRO A 59 18.79 6.48 -7.55
N ALA A 60 18.58 6.90 -6.30
CA ALA A 60 19.17 8.12 -5.73
C ALA A 60 20.61 7.86 -5.23
N ARG A 61 21.57 7.75 -6.17
CA ARG A 61 23.00 7.51 -5.86
C ARG A 61 23.92 8.50 -6.58
N ALA A 62 25.12 8.71 -6.02
CA ALA A 62 26.19 9.51 -6.62
C ALA A 62 27.44 8.65 -6.92
N PRO A 63 28.06 8.77 -8.12
CA PRO A 63 27.62 9.55 -9.27
C PRO A 63 26.33 9.00 -9.90
N TRP A 64 25.51 9.89 -10.46
CA TRP A 64 24.22 9.54 -11.05
C TRP A 64 24.34 9.12 -12.53
N SER A 65 23.55 8.14 -12.93
CA SER A 65 23.37 7.72 -14.33
C SER A 65 21.97 7.10 -14.50
N PRO A 66 21.27 7.36 -15.62
CA PRO A 66 19.95 6.79 -15.88
C PRO A 66 19.99 5.27 -16.10
N VAL A 67 18.94 4.56 -15.68
CA VAL A 67 18.76 3.11 -15.88
C VAL A 67 17.41 2.82 -16.54
N GLY A 68 17.36 1.83 -17.44
CA GLY A 68 16.11 1.34 -18.02
C GLY A 68 15.22 2.40 -18.71
N SER A 69 13.93 2.08 -18.80
CA SER A 69 12.90 2.89 -19.46
C SER A 69 12.69 4.24 -18.77
N GLY A 70 12.60 5.31 -19.56
CA GLY A 70 12.27 6.65 -19.06
C GLY A 70 10.83 6.71 -18.52
N THR A 71 9.92 5.95 -19.12
CA THR A 71 8.51 5.88 -18.73
C THR A 71 8.34 5.25 -17.36
N VAL A 72 8.97 4.09 -17.12
CA VAL A 72 8.93 3.42 -15.80
C VAL A 72 9.63 4.25 -14.73
N ARG A 73 10.72 4.95 -15.08
CA ARG A 73 11.38 5.90 -14.18
C ARG A 73 10.51 7.08 -13.80
N ARG A 74 9.75 7.64 -14.74
CA ARG A 74 8.81 8.71 -14.45
C ARG A 74 7.72 8.21 -13.51
N PHE A 75 7.10 7.09 -13.86
CA PHE A 75 6.05 6.44 -13.09
C PHE A 75 6.46 6.20 -11.62
N ILE A 76 7.60 5.55 -11.37
CA ILE A 76 8.00 5.25 -9.99
C ILE A 76 8.31 6.52 -9.19
N ASN A 77 8.79 7.58 -9.83
CA ASN A 77 9.04 8.86 -9.15
C ASN A 77 7.75 9.66 -8.92
N ASP A 78 6.75 9.55 -9.80
CA ASP A 78 5.43 10.16 -9.59
C ASP A 78 4.76 9.55 -8.35
N ILE A 79 4.76 8.22 -8.22
CA ILE A 79 4.25 7.57 -7.00
C ILE A 79 5.06 7.99 -5.76
N VAL A 80 6.39 8.12 -5.87
CA VAL A 80 7.19 8.59 -4.74
C VAL A 80 6.81 10.02 -4.32
N LEU A 81 6.57 10.92 -5.28
CA LEU A 81 6.12 12.28 -4.98
C LEU A 81 4.80 12.27 -4.21
N GLU A 82 3.86 11.45 -4.66
CA GLU A 82 2.53 11.31 -4.05
C GLU A 82 2.61 10.65 -2.67
N GLU A 83 3.38 9.59 -2.50
CA GLU A 83 3.37 8.83 -1.25
C GLU A 83 4.25 9.42 -0.16
N GLU A 84 5.37 10.08 -0.51
CA GLU A 84 6.28 10.70 0.47
C GLU A 84 5.97 12.16 0.80
N SER A 85 5.32 12.87 -0.12
CA SER A 85 5.21 14.32 -0.05
C SER A 85 3.97 14.83 -0.78
N ASP A 86 2.84 14.15 -0.61
CA ASP A 86 1.59 14.62 -1.20
C ASP A 86 1.20 15.97 -0.63
N LYS A 87 0.32 16.66 -1.35
CA LYS A 87 -0.46 17.75 -0.79
C LYS A 87 -1.32 17.20 0.36
N ALA A 88 -1.27 17.89 1.49
CA ALA A 88 -2.13 17.65 2.63
C ALA A 88 -3.39 18.52 2.56
N LEU A 89 -4.40 18.17 3.36
CA LEU A 89 -5.61 18.97 3.48
C LEU A 89 -5.31 20.24 4.29
N SER A 90 -5.10 21.36 3.62
CA SER A 90 -4.99 22.69 4.25
C SER A 90 -6.36 23.35 4.44
N GLY A 91 -6.53 24.14 5.51
CA GLY A 91 -7.73 24.93 5.77
C GLY A 91 -7.88 26.14 4.82
N PRO A 92 -9.07 26.76 4.76
CA PRO A 92 -9.27 27.96 3.96
C PRO A 92 -8.35 29.11 4.40
N GLY A 93 -7.51 29.59 3.49
CA GLY A 93 -6.58 30.70 3.76
C GLY A 93 -5.25 30.29 4.38
N GLU A 94 -5.02 28.99 4.54
CA GLU A 94 -3.71 28.43 4.90
C GLU A 94 -2.87 28.17 3.64
N ASP A 95 -1.55 28.22 3.79
CA ASP A 95 -0.63 27.83 2.73
C ASP A 95 -0.73 26.32 2.44
N ASP A 96 -0.29 25.92 1.24
CA ASP A 96 -0.18 24.51 0.89
C ASP A 96 0.77 23.80 1.87
N SER A 97 0.27 22.73 2.49
CA SER A 97 1.05 21.83 3.33
C SER A 97 1.27 20.50 2.62
N TYR A 98 2.35 19.80 2.99
CA TYR A 98 2.73 18.54 2.37
C TYR A 98 3.04 17.50 3.44
N ALA A 99 2.67 16.24 3.18
CA ALA A 99 2.87 15.14 4.10
C ALA A 99 2.95 13.83 3.32
N SER A 100 3.67 12.85 3.87
CA SER A 100 3.59 11.47 3.38
C SER A 100 2.20 10.90 3.62
N HIS A 101 1.80 9.90 2.84
CA HIS A 101 0.54 9.19 3.04
C HIS A 101 0.47 8.48 4.39
N PHE A 102 1.62 8.06 4.94
CA PHE A 102 1.69 7.54 6.31
C PHE A 102 1.35 8.61 7.36
N GLU A 103 1.88 9.83 7.21
CA GLU A 103 1.58 10.95 8.09
C GLU A 103 0.12 11.41 7.96
N LEU A 104 -0.40 11.50 6.73
CA LEU A 104 -1.81 11.81 6.48
C LEU A 104 -2.74 10.78 7.11
N TYR A 105 -2.41 9.49 6.98
CA TYR A 105 -3.20 8.43 7.60
C TYR A 105 -3.14 8.49 9.13
N ALA A 106 -1.97 8.82 9.70
CA ALA A 106 -1.81 9.02 11.14
C ALA A 106 -2.66 10.19 11.66
N GLN A 107 -2.66 11.32 10.93
CA GLN A 107 -3.52 12.47 11.24
C GLN A 107 -5.01 12.09 11.16
N ALA A 108 -5.40 11.30 10.16
CA ALA A 108 -6.76 10.78 10.02
C ALA A 108 -7.16 9.80 11.15
N ILE A 109 -6.22 9.08 11.76
CA ILE A 109 -6.51 8.30 12.99
C ILE A 109 -6.79 9.23 14.17
N GLU A 110 -6.00 10.28 14.30
CA GLU A 110 -6.08 11.22 15.42
C GLU A 110 -7.34 12.08 15.34
N GLU A 111 -7.78 12.47 14.15
CA GLU A 111 -9.00 13.28 13.95
C GLU A 111 -10.24 12.60 14.55
N ILE A 112 -10.32 11.27 14.48
CA ILE A 112 -11.44 10.48 15.00
C ILE A 112 -11.20 10.03 16.46
N GLY A 113 -10.15 10.52 17.11
CA GLY A 113 -9.80 10.20 18.50
C GLY A 113 -9.08 8.85 18.71
N GLY A 114 -8.44 8.32 17.67
CA GLY A 114 -7.51 7.20 17.79
C GLY A 114 -6.08 7.65 18.12
N SER A 115 -5.14 6.71 18.16
CA SER A 115 -3.70 6.99 18.31
C SER A 115 -2.90 6.25 17.25
N ALA A 116 -1.98 6.97 16.60
CA ALA A 116 -1.00 6.42 15.66
C ALA A 116 0.41 6.29 16.27
N GLU A 117 0.55 6.50 17.59
CA GLU A 117 1.85 6.48 18.29
C GLU A 117 2.59 5.15 18.11
N THR A 118 1.89 4.03 18.30
CA THR A 118 2.46 2.69 18.12
C THR A 118 3.03 2.49 16.71
N ALA A 119 2.33 2.96 15.68
CA ALA A 119 2.79 2.83 14.30
C ALA A 119 3.99 3.73 14.00
N ARG A 120 4.00 4.96 14.53
CA ARG A 120 5.15 5.87 14.42
C ARG A 120 6.39 5.31 15.10
N GLU A 121 6.24 4.78 16.31
CA GLU A 121 7.35 4.18 17.04
C GLU A 121 7.85 2.92 16.34
N PHE A 122 6.95 2.07 15.83
CA PHE A 122 7.33 0.93 14.99
C PHE A 122 8.14 1.36 13.77
N SER A 123 7.66 2.37 13.02
CA SER A 123 8.35 2.93 11.86
C SER A 123 9.76 3.43 12.20
N ARG A 124 9.89 4.21 13.29
CA ARG A 124 11.17 4.72 13.79
C ARG A 124 12.13 3.59 14.13
N LEU A 125 11.68 2.63 14.93
CA LEU A 125 12.49 1.47 15.32
C LEU A 125 12.89 0.62 14.11
N ALA A 126 11.99 0.39 13.16
CA ALA A 126 12.27 -0.37 11.94
C ALA A 126 13.32 0.32 11.05
N SER A 127 13.33 1.65 11.00
CA SER A 127 14.38 2.43 10.32
C SER A 127 15.75 2.31 11.00
N GLU A 128 15.78 2.29 12.34
CA GLU A 128 17.02 2.23 13.12
C GLU A 128 17.63 0.83 13.25
N LYS A 129 16.79 -0.18 13.43
CA LYS A 129 17.19 -1.56 13.79
C LYS A 129 16.91 -2.58 12.68
N GLY A 130 16.13 -2.19 11.67
CA GLY A 130 15.62 -3.10 10.66
C GLY A 130 14.32 -3.80 11.06
N PHE A 131 13.55 -4.23 10.06
CA PHE A 131 12.20 -4.79 10.25
C PHE A 131 12.17 -6.04 11.15
N LYS A 132 13.10 -6.98 10.95
CA LYS A 132 13.11 -8.26 11.69
C LYS A 132 13.32 -8.05 13.19
N ASP A 133 14.27 -7.20 13.56
CA ASP A 133 14.60 -6.91 14.97
C ASP A 133 13.48 -6.11 15.63
N THR A 134 12.90 -5.14 14.92
CA THR A 134 11.75 -4.37 15.41
C THR A 134 10.54 -5.25 15.62
N LEU A 135 10.21 -6.16 14.69
CA LEU A 135 9.10 -7.07 14.88
C LEU A 135 9.34 -8.04 16.07
N ALA A 136 10.57 -8.51 16.26
CA ALA A 136 10.91 -9.38 17.38
C ALA A 136 10.84 -8.68 18.75
N THR A 137 11.10 -7.36 18.81
CA THR A 137 11.17 -6.60 20.07
C THR A 137 9.95 -5.75 20.37
N PHE A 138 9.14 -5.42 19.36
CA PHE A 138 7.99 -4.52 19.46
C PHE A 138 6.70 -5.16 18.90
N GLY A 139 6.78 -6.36 18.32
CA GLY A 139 5.66 -7.01 17.64
C GLY A 139 4.41 -7.22 18.50
N ASP A 140 4.58 -7.36 19.82
CA ASP A 140 3.46 -7.53 20.76
C ASP A 140 2.55 -6.28 20.85
N GLN A 141 3.04 -5.11 20.43
CA GLN A 141 2.24 -3.88 20.35
C GLN A 141 1.56 -3.71 18.98
N VAL A 142 1.94 -4.51 17.97
CA VAL A 142 1.36 -4.45 16.63
C VAL A 142 0.17 -5.40 16.56
N PRO A 143 -0.97 -4.99 15.96
CA PRO A 143 -2.09 -5.90 15.77
C PRO A 143 -1.66 -7.16 15.01
N PRO A 144 -1.98 -8.38 15.49
CA PRO A 144 -1.49 -9.61 14.87
C PRO A 144 -1.77 -9.74 13.36
N PRO A 145 -2.95 -9.34 12.83
CA PRO A 145 -3.18 -9.35 11.38
C PRO A 145 -2.18 -8.47 10.62
N ALA A 146 -1.87 -7.28 11.15
CA ALA A 146 -0.92 -6.35 10.56
C ALA A 146 0.51 -6.88 10.60
N ALA A 147 0.92 -7.49 11.71
CA ALA A 147 2.23 -8.12 11.84
C ALA A 147 2.45 -9.25 10.80
N VAL A 148 1.43 -10.10 10.59
CA VAL A 148 1.49 -11.17 9.57
C VAL A 148 1.56 -10.58 8.16
N PHE A 149 0.78 -9.54 7.90
CA PHE A 149 0.76 -8.88 6.60
C PHE A 149 2.09 -8.21 6.26
N MET A 150 2.67 -7.45 7.20
CA MET A 150 4.00 -6.84 7.02
C MET A 150 5.10 -7.88 6.82
N GLN A 151 5.10 -8.98 7.59
CA GLN A 151 6.05 -10.08 7.37
C GLN A 151 5.95 -10.60 5.94
N LYS A 152 4.73 -10.70 5.41
CA LYS A 152 4.54 -11.12 4.04
C LYS A 152 5.09 -10.10 3.04
N THR A 153 4.83 -8.82 3.24
CA THR A 153 5.40 -7.73 2.43
C THR A 153 6.93 -7.82 2.39
N PHE A 154 7.58 -7.90 3.55
CA PHE A 154 9.04 -8.01 3.65
C PHE A 154 9.59 -9.33 3.10
N SER A 155 8.81 -10.42 3.09
CA SER A 155 9.23 -11.66 2.43
C SER A 155 9.40 -11.52 0.91
N PHE A 156 8.65 -10.61 0.27
CA PHE A 156 8.86 -10.29 -1.15
C PHE A 156 10.15 -9.50 -1.35
N ILE A 157 10.41 -8.52 -0.47
CA ILE A 157 11.62 -7.70 -0.49
C ILE A 157 12.87 -8.57 -0.27
N ASP A 158 12.81 -9.51 0.67
CA ASP A 158 13.88 -10.46 1.00
C ASP A 158 14.26 -11.37 -0.18
N THR A 159 13.39 -11.54 -1.18
CA THR A 159 13.77 -12.28 -2.41
C THR A 159 14.84 -11.55 -3.22
N ASN A 160 14.95 -10.23 -3.06
CA ASN A 160 15.77 -9.33 -3.87
C ASN A 160 15.53 -9.49 -5.39
N LYS A 161 14.31 -9.88 -5.78
CA LYS A 161 13.88 -10.07 -7.18
C LYS A 161 12.93 -8.94 -7.59
N PRO A 162 13.35 -8.00 -8.45
CA PRO A 162 12.53 -6.85 -8.83
C PRO A 162 11.15 -7.21 -9.41
N HIS A 163 11.06 -8.24 -10.24
CA HIS A 163 9.78 -8.70 -10.82
C HIS A 163 8.82 -9.26 -9.77
N VAL A 164 9.32 -9.89 -8.70
CA VAL A 164 8.47 -10.39 -7.59
C VAL A 164 7.95 -9.23 -6.75
N VAL A 165 8.83 -8.28 -6.40
CA VAL A 165 8.44 -7.08 -5.64
C VAL A 165 7.47 -6.22 -6.44
N ALA A 166 7.71 -6.04 -7.75
CA ALA A 166 6.83 -5.33 -8.66
C ALA A 166 5.45 -5.99 -8.78
N ALA A 167 5.38 -7.32 -8.79
CA ALA A 167 4.10 -8.02 -8.79
C ALA A 167 3.31 -7.80 -7.50
N ALA A 168 3.98 -7.88 -6.35
CA ALA A 168 3.36 -7.60 -5.05
C ALA A 168 2.88 -6.14 -4.94
N PHE A 169 3.67 -5.20 -5.46
CA PHE A 169 3.35 -3.78 -5.53
C PHE A 169 2.14 -3.52 -6.45
N ALA A 170 2.26 -3.85 -7.75
CA ALA A 170 1.27 -3.49 -8.77
C ALA A 170 -0.08 -4.20 -8.54
N LEU A 171 -0.04 -5.52 -8.35
CA LEU A 171 -1.23 -6.35 -8.34
C LEU A 171 -1.76 -6.63 -6.94
N GLY A 172 -0.91 -6.53 -5.92
CA GLY A 172 -1.29 -6.73 -4.52
C GLY A 172 -1.68 -5.44 -3.79
N ARG A 173 -1.32 -4.27 -4.34
CA ARG A 173 -1.51 -2.97 -3.70
C ARG A 173 -2.12 -1.96 -4.66
N GLU A 174 -1.36 -1.52 -5.65
CA GLU A 174 -1.73 -0.39 -6.54
C GLU A 174 -3.12 -0.60 -7.15
N HIS A 175 -3.33 -1.72 -7.85
CA HIS A 175 -4.61 -2.00 -8.52
C HIS A 175 -5.80 -2.22 -7.58
N ILE A 176 -5.55 -2.58 -6.32
CA ILE A 176 -6.59 -2.97 -5.36
C ILE A 176 -7.06 -1.78 -4.53
N ILE A 177 -6.15 -0.86 -4.20
CA ILE A 177 -6.42 0.23 -3.26
C ILE A 177 -7.62 1.09 -3.69
N PRO A 178 -7.75 1.53 -4.96
CA PRO A 178 -8.89 2.37 -5.35
C PRO A 178 -10.23 1.65 -5.29
N SER A 179 -10.33 0.39 -5.76
CA SER A 179 -11.60 -0.36 -5.71
C SER A 179 -12.01 -0.61 -4.26
N MET A 180 -11.05 -0.96 -3.41
CA MET A 180 -11.21 -1.14 -1.99
C MET A 180 -11.70 0.13 -1.28
N PHE A 181 -11.09 1.29 -1.56
CA PHE A 181 -11.50 2.56 -0.97
C PHE A 181 -12.86 3.04 -1.49
N ARG A 182 -13.18 2.84 -2.77
CA ARG A 182 -14.54 3.07 -3.30
C ARG A 182 -15.56 2.18 -2.57
N ALA A 183 -15.24 0.91 -2.36
CA ALA A 183 -16.12 -0.02 -1.65
C ALA A 183 -16.31 0.35 -0.16
N LEU A 184 -15.25 0.82 0.50
CA LEU A 184 -15.31 1.32 1.88
C LEU A 184 -16.18 2.58 1.97
N LEU A 185 -15.92 3.60 1.15
CA LEU A 185 -16.71 4.84 1.09
C LEU A 185 -18.19 4.58 0.82
N ALA A 186 -18.50 3.63 -0.05
CA ALA A 186 -19.88 3.30 -0.41
C ALA A 186 -20.66 2.56 0.69
N LYS A 187 -19.97 1.92 1.65
CA LYS A 187 -20.58 1.01 2.63
C LYS A 187 -20.41 1.45 4.09
N MET A 188 -19.43 2.31 4.37
CA MET A 188 -19.23 2.85 5.71
C MET A 188 -20.26 3.93 6.04
N ASN A 189 -20.65 4.00 7.31
CA ASN A 189 -21.65 4.96 7.79
C ASN A 189 -21.00 6.16 8.50
N ILE A 190 -19.94 6.72 7.89
CA ILE A 190 -19.16 7.85 8.43
C ILE A 190 -18.97 8.86 7.29
N GLY A 191 -19.64 10.01 7.40
CA GLY A 191 -19.61 11.05 6.37
C GLY A 191 -18.34 11.89 6.38
N LYS A 192 -18.11 12.61 5.27
CA LYS A 192 -16.95 13.48 5.08
C LYS A 192 -16.81 14.57 6.14
N GLU A 193 -17.93 15.11 6.61
CA GLU A 193 -17.93 16.12 7.68
C GLU A 193 -17.47 15.55 9.04
N GLN A 194 -17.59 14.23 9.22
CA GLN A 194 -17.22 13.54 10.47
C GLN A 194 -15.75 13.12 10.50
N ALA A 195 -15.13 12.87 9.35
CA ALA A 195 -13.75 12.43 9.20
C ALA A 195 -13.11 13.01 7.91
N PRO A 196 -12.93 14.35 7.84
CA PRO A 196 -12.55 15.03 6.61
C PRO A 196 -11.15 14.67 6.10
N VAL A 197 -10.16 14.46 6.98
CA VAL A 197 -8.81 14.07 6.60
C VAL A 197 -8.80 12.63 6.09
N PHE A 198 -9.56 11.73 6.72
CA PHE A 198 -9.70 10.35 6.24
C PHE A 198 -10.36 10.29 4.86
N HIS A 199 -11.46 11.02 4.66
CA HIS A 199 -12.11 11.10 3.33
C HIS A 199 -11.17 11.69 2.28
N TYR A 200 -10.43 12.75 2.63
CA TYR A 200 -9.41 13.31 1.74
C TYR A 200 -8.37 12.26 1.35
N TYR A 201 -7.82 11.52 2.31
CA TYR A 201 -6.86 10.45 2.06
C TYR A 201 -7.41 9.38 1.09
N LEU A 202 -8.64 8.89 1.32
CA LEU A 202 -9.26 7.89 0.44
C LEU A 202 -9.53 8.45 -0.96
N GLU A 203 -10.07 9.66 -1.07
CA GLU A 203 -10.33 10.34 -2.33
C GLU A 203 -9.03 10.59 -3.11
N ARG A 204 -7.91 10.93 -2.44
CA ARG A 204 -6.61 11.11 -3.10
C ARG A 204 -6.18 9.86 -3.84
N HIS A 205 -6.24 8.69 -3.19
CA HIS A 205 -5.87 7.42 -3.83
C HIS A 205 -6.83 7.00 -4.95
N ILE A 206 -8.11 7.38 -4.85
CA ILE A 206 -9.09 7.11 -5.90
C ILE A 206 -8.81 7.95 -7.14
N HIS A 207 -8.55 9.26 -6.97
CA HIS A 207 -8.34 10.19 -8.08
C HIS A 207 -6.93 10.10 -8.68
N LEU A 208 -5.90 9.82 -7.88
CA LEU A 208 -4.53 9.66 -8.37
C LEU A 208 -4.38 8.42 -9.28
N ASP A 209 -5.12 7.35 -9.02
CA ASP A 209 -5.14 6.15 -9.87
C ASP A 209 -6.24 6.18 -10.95
N GLU A 210 -6.97 7.29 -11.13
CA GLU A 210 -7.90 7.41 -12.26
C GLU A 210 -7.10 7.55 -13.58
N ASP A 211 -6.89 6.38 -14.20
CA ASP A 211 -6.46 6.08 -15.57
C ASP A 211 -4.95 5.94 -15.85
N HIS A 212 -4.05 6.27 -14.92
CA HIS A 212 -2.61 6.35 -15.22
C HIS A 212 -1.74 5.27 -14.56
N HIS A 213 -1.91 4.95 -13.27
CA HIS A 213 -0.98 4.07 -12.57
C HIS A 213 -1.23 2.59 -12.83
N GLY A 214 -2.49 2.17 -12.98
CA GLY A 214 -2.83 0.82 -13.41
C GLY A 214 -2.06 0.33 -14.66
N PRO A 215 -2.15 1.02 -15.81
CA PRO A 215 -1.40 0.64 -17.02
C PRO A 215 0.13 0.74 -16.86
N LEU A 216 0.64 1.77 -16.17
CA LEU A 216 2.08 1.99 -16.00
C LEU A 216 2.72 0.98 -15.04
N SER A 217 2.01 0.55 -14.00
CA SER A 217 2.46 -0.52 -13.10
C SER A 217 2.55 -1.86 -13.82
N MET A 218 1.62 -2.14 -14.75
CA MET A 218 1.69 -3.31 -15.62
C MET A 218 2.83 -3.23 -16.63
N LEU A 219 3.10 -2.05 -17.20
CA LEU A 219 4.27 -1.83 -18.04
C LEU A 219 5.56 -2.11 -17.26
N MET A 220 5.71 -1.53 -16.07
CA MET A 220 6.84 -1.76 -15.17
C MET A 220 7.04 -3.25 -14.88
N LEU A 221 5.97 -3.95 -14.51
CA LEU A 221 6.02 -5.38 -14.20
C LEU A 221 6.48 -6.21 -15.40
N ASN A 222 5.91 -5.94 -16.58
CA ASN A 222 6.30 -6.65 -17.81
C ASN A 222 7.74 -6.35 -18.24
N GLU A 223 8.21 -5.11 -18.09
CA GLU A 223 9.62 -4.76 -18.36
C GLU A 223 10.58 -5.49 -17.42
N LEU A 224 10.26 -5.60 -16.12
CA LEU A 224 11.07 -6.32 -15.15
C LEU A 224 11.08 -7.85 -15.38
N CYS A 225 9.96 -8.40 -15.85
CA CYS A 225 9.88 -9.77 -16.31
C CYS A 225 10.69 -10.01 -17.59
N GLY A 226 10.74 -9.04 -18.51
CA GLY A 226 11.57 -9.09 -19.72
C GLY A 226 11.19 -10.21 -20.70
N GLY A 227 9.98 -10.75 -20.61
CA GLY A 227 9.55 -11.92 -21.40
C GLY A 227 10.14 -13.26 -20.96
N ASP A 228 10.85 -13.30 -19.82
CA ASP A 228 11.44 -14.52 -19.27
C ASP A 228 10.38 -15.38 -18.55
N ASP A 229 10.25 -16.65 -18.95
CA ASP A 229 9.23 -17.55 -18.45
C ASP A 229 9.32 -17.79 -16.93
N GLN A 230 10.53 -17.86 -16.38
CA GLN A 230 10.72 -18.07 -14.95
C GLN A 230 10.32 -16.81 -14.18
N ARG A 231 10.74 -15.62 -14.62
CA ARG A 231 10.35 -14.36 -13.98
C ARG A 231 8.85 -14.13 -14.03
N ILE A 232 8.21 -14.45 -15.15
CA ILE A 232 6.75 -14.36 -15.28
C ILE A 232 6.07 -15.30 -14.27
N ALA A 233 6.49 -16.57 -14.20
CA ALA A 233 5.91 -17.52 -13.24
C ALA A 233 6.11 -17.07 -11.78
N GLU A 234 7.29 -16.55 -11.45
CA GLU A 234 7.59 -16.01 -10.11
C GLU A 234 6.77 -14.75 -9.79
N ALA A 235 6.56 -13.86 -10.76
CA ALA A 235 5.72 -12.69 -10.62
C ALA A 235 4.24 -13.07 -10.42
N GLU A 236 3.72 -14.03 -11.18
CA GLU A 236 2.35 -14.53 -11.03
C GLU A 236 2.11 -15.13 -9.63
N GLU A 237 3.05 -15.93 -9.12
CA GLU A 237 2.93 -16.46 -7.76
C GLU A 237 3.08 -15.34 -6.72
N GLY A 238 3.99 -14.38 -6.95
CA GLY A 238 4.14 -13.18 -6.12
C GLY A 238 2.83 -12.40 -5.99
N ALA A 239 2.13 -12.15 -7.10
CA ALA A 239 0.84 -11.48 -7.15
C ALA A 239 -0.23 -12.26 -6.38
N LYS A 240 -0.43 -13.55 -6.68
CA LYS A 240 -1.41 -14.41 -5.96
C LYS A 240 -1.16 -14.38 -4.45
N SER A 241 0.10 -14.53 -4.08
CA SER A 241 0.57 -14.53 -2.70
C SER A 241 0.30 -13.20 -1.99
N ALA A 242 0.49 -12.05 -2.67
CA ALA A 242 0.20 -10.73 -2.12
C ALA A 242 -1.30 -10.51 -1.91
N ILE A 243 -2.13 -10.91 -2.89
CA ILE A 243 -3.59 -10.77 -2.82
C ILE A 243 -4.17 -11.66 -1.71
N ARG A 244 -3.71 -12.91 -1.61
CA ARG A 244 -4.10 -13.81 -0.50
C ARG A 244 -3.73 -13.23 0.87
N ALA A 245 -2.56 -12.61 0.99
CA ALA A 245 -2.15 -11.96 2.23
C ALA A 245 -3.08 -10.81 2.60
N ARG A 246 -3.55 -10.04 1.61
CA ARG A 246 -4.53 -8.96 1.82
C ARG A 246 -5.87 -9.50 2.31
N ILE A 247 -6.35 -10.60 1.73
CA ILE A 247 -7.58 -11.28 2.18
C ILE A 247 -7.44 -11.72 3.64
N ILE A 248 -6.35 -12.42 3.99
CA ILE A 248 -6.07 -12.88 5.36
C ILE A 248 -6.00 -11.69 6.33
N PHE A 249 -5.36 -10.60 5.92
CA PHE A 249 -5.31 -9.37 6.69
C PHE A 249 -6.73 -8.86 6.96
N TRP A 250 -7.57 -8.74 5.93
CA TRP A 250 -8.94 -8.25 6.09
C TRP A 250 -9.85 -9.17 6.88
N ASP A 251 -9.68 -10.48 6.77
CA ASP A 251 -10.36 -11.45 7.66
C ASP A 251 -10.00 -11.20 9.13
N GLY A 252 -8.72 -10.93 9.39
CA GLY A 252 -8.22 -10.60 10.73
C GLY A 252 -8.78 -9.28 11.27
N VAL A 253 -8.79 -8.21 10.47
CA VAL A 253 -9.39 -6.92 10.87
C VAL A 253 -10.90 -7.06 11.09
N LEU A 254 -11.59 -7.81 10.23
CA LEU A 254 -13.03 -8.04 10.38
C LEU A 254 -13.36 -8.75 11.69
N LYS A 255 -12.52 -9.73 12.08
CA LYS A 255 -12.65 -10.40 13.38
C LYS A 255 -12.39 -9.46 14.56
N ALA A 256 -11.55 -8.44 14.42
CA ALA A 256 -11.30 -7.46 15.47
C ALA A 256 -12.44 -6.45 15.63
N ILE A 257 -13.21 -6.19 14.57
CA ILE A 257 -14.37 -5.29 14.59
C ILE A 257 -15.62 -5.99 15.14
N ARG A 258 -15.75 -7.30 14.95
CA ARG A 258 -16.91 -8.11 15.38
C ARG A 258 -16.73 -8.69 16.77
#